data_AF-A0A7X0LF85-F1
#
_entry.id   AF-A0A7X0LF85-F1
#
_cell.length_a   1.000
_cell.length_b   1.000
_cell.length_c   1.000
_cell.angle_alpha   90.00
_cell.angle_beta   90.00
_cell.angle_gamma   90.00
#
_symmetry.space_group_name_H-M   'P 1'
#
loop_
_entity.id
_entity.type
_entity.pdbx_description
1 polymer ?
#
loop_
_entity_poly.entity_id
_entity_poly.type
_entity_poly.pdbx_seq_one_letter_code
_entity_poly.pdbx_strand_id
1 'polypeptide(L)'
;MPQSFASASLESNASSPACDCLAHRFGNAADGPDRVRCYGSDLTEAEWQVIRPLLPVPAWLQGRGGRPEGYCHRVMLDAVRYVVDNGVKWVNL
;
A
#
# COMPACT_ATOMS: atom_id res chain seq x y z
N MET A 1 35.85 6.65 -38.00
CA MET A 1 34.72 7.37 -37.38
C MET A 1 34.28 6.58 -36.17
N PRO A 2 34.38 7.07 -34.93
CA PRO A 2 33.84 6.36 -33.78
C PRO A 2 32.37 6.75 -33.62
N GLN A 3 31.48 5.77 -33.70
CA GLN A 3 30.06 5.98 -33.41
C GLN A 3 29.90 5.99 -31.89
N SER A 4 29.68 7.19 -31.34
CA SER A 4 29.32 7.36 -29.94
C SER A 4 27.85 7.00 -29.79
N PHE A 5 27.55 5.90 -29.11
CA PHE A 5 26.18 5.59 -28.69
C PHE A 5 25.90 6.37 -27.40
N ALA A 6 24.98 7.32 -27.49
CA ALA A 6 24.43 7.99 -26.32
C ALA A 6 23.47 7.04 -25.60
N SER A 7 23.79 6.64 -24.37
CA SER A 7 22.83 5.98 -23.48
C SER A 7 21.77 6.99 -23.08
N ALA A 8 20.61 6.93 -23.74
CA ALA A 8 19.42 7.63 -23.28
C ALA A 8 19.04 7.03 -21.92
N SER A 9 19.09 7.85 -20.86
CA SER A 9 18.40 7.51 -19.61
C SER A 9 16.92 7.45 -19.92
N LEU A 10 16.35 6.25 -19.93
CA LEU A 10 14.91 6.07 -19.79
C LEU A 10 14.54 6.59 -18.40
N GLU A 11 14.12 7.84 -18.32
CA GLU A 11 13.38 8.36 -17.18
C GLU A 11 12.15 7.48 -17.04
N SER A 12 12.21 6.55 -16.09
CA SER A 12 11.08 5.71 -15.75
C SER A 12 10.04 6.61 -15.12
N ASN A 13 9.07 7.05 -15.93
CA ASN A 13 7.79 7.65 -15.52
C ASN A 13 6.93 6.62 -14.77
N ALA A 14 7.52 5.85 -13.86
CA ALA A 14 6.75 5.13 -12.88
C ALA A 14 6.26 6.19 -11.90
N SER A 15 5.03 6.66 -12.11
CA SER A 15 4.28 7.38 -11.07
C SER A 15 4.51 6.63 -9.78
N SER A 16 5.16 7.30 -8.81
CA SER A 16 5.37 6.68 -7.50
C SER A 16 4.00 6.19 -7.03
N PRO A 17 3.86 4.93 -6.58
CA PRO A 17 2.58 4.45 -6.16
C PRO A 17 2.06 5.39 -5.07
N ALA A 18 0.78 5.77 -5.14
CA ALA A 18 0.16 6.68 -4.16
C ALA A 18 0.30 6.16 -2.71
N CYS A 19 0.61 4.88 -2.55
CA CYS A 19 0.99 4.26 -1.29
C CYS A 19 2.27 3.43 -1.44
N ASP A 20 3.16 3.54 -0.45
CA ASP A 20 4.45 2.86 -0.41
C ASP A 20 4.46 1.61 0.50
N CYS A 21 3.30 1.02 0.78
CA CYS A 21 3.23 -0.21 1.56
C CYS A 21 3.83 -1.41 0.82
N LEU A 22 4.23 -2.45 1.57
CA LEU A 22 4.89 -3.63 0.98
C LEU A 22 4.01 -4.34 -0.06
N ALA A 23 2.69 -4.36 0.15
CA ALA A 23 1.74 -4.93 -0.82
C ALA A 23 1.67 -4.17 -2.15
N HIS A 24 1.89 -2.85 -2.17
CA HIS A 24 1.96 -2.06 -3.42
C HIS A 24 3.33 -2.18 -4.08
N ARG A 25 4.40 -2.18 -3.28
CA ARG A 25 5.76 -2.19 -3.80
C ARG A 25 6.22 -3.55 -4.32
N PHE A 26 5.76 -4.63 -3.70
CA PHE A 26 6.23 -5.99 -4.00
C PHE A 26 5.08 -7.01 -4.14
N GLY A 27 3.86 -6.63 -3.77
CA GLY A 27 2.69 -7.51 -3.83
C GLY A 27 1.83 -7.24 -5.06
N ASN A 28 0.57 -7.66 -4.98
CA ASN A 28 -0.42 -7.54 -6.04
C ASN A 28 -1.41 -6.38 -5.78
N ALA A 29 -1.13 -5.47 -4.84
CA ALA A 29 -2.07 -4.41 -4.49
C ALA A 29 -2.15 -3.29 -5.55
N ALA A 30 -1.15 -3.20 -6.45
CA ALA A 30 -1.11 -2.19 -7.50
C ALA A 30 -2.23 -2.32 -8.54
N ASP A 31 -2.88 -3.49 -8.65
CA ASP A 31 -4.02 -3.71 -9.53
C ASP A 31 -5.35 -3.19 -8.93
N GLY A 32 -5.34 -2.82 -7.65
CA GLY A 32 -6.50 -2.31 -6.93
C GLY A 32 -6.69 -0.79 -7.10
N PRO A 33 -7.89 -0.26 -6.80
CA PRO A 33 -8.10 1.18 -6.79
C PRO A 33 -7.27 1.87 -5.71
N ASP A 34 -6.89 3.12 -5.96
CA ASP A 34 -6.24 3.96 -4.96
C ASP A 34 -7.13 4.14 -3.73
N ARG A 35 -6.48 4.23 -2.57
CA ARG A 35 -7.14 4.47 -1.30
C ARG A 35 -7.80 5.86 -1.31
N VAL A 36 -9.10 5.90 -1.05
CA VAL A 36 -9.86 7.12 -0.73
C VAL A 36 -10.23 7.08 0.75
N ARG A 37 -10.01 8.19 1.47
CA ARG A 37 -10.47 8.33 2.86
C ARG A 37 -11.97 8.61 2.87
N CYS A 38 -12.74 7.78 3.55
CA CYS A 38 -14.20 7.85 3.62
C CYS A 38 -14.70 8.06 5.05
N TYR A 39 -13.98 7.58 6.07
CA TYR A 39 -14.38 7.64 7.47
C TYR A 39 -13.46 8.54 8.29
N GLY A 40 -14.00 9.13 9.36
CA GLY A 40 -13.20 9.92 10.32
C GLY A 40 -12.11 9.11 11.02
N SER A 41 -12.30 7.78 11.12
CA SER A 41 -11.36 6.82 11.71
C SER A 41 -10.21 6.41 10.76
N ASP A 42 -10.26 6.81 9.49
CA ASP A 42 -9.23 6.47 8.51
C ASP A 42 -7.90 7.18 8.78
N LEU A 43 -6.80 6.46 8.60
CA LEU A 43 -5.43 6.92 8.82
C LEU A 43 -5.08 8.20 8.06
N THR A 44 -4.57 9.18 8.79
CA THR A 44 -3.90 10.33 8.21
C THR A 44 -2.53 9.93 7.66
N GLU A 45 -1.96 10.76 6.79
CA GLU A 45 -0.62 10.55 6.27
C GLU A 45 0.42 10.52 7.39
N ALA A 46 0.32 11.43 8.36
CA ALA A 46 1.22 11.50 9.51
C ALA A 46 1.18 10.24 10.38
N GLU A 47 -0.03 9.73 10.69
CA GLU A 47 -0.18 8.48 11.45
C GLU A 47 0.41 7.29 10.68
N TRP A 48 0.23 7.24 9.35
CA TRP A 48 0.81 6.16 8.55
C TRP A 48 2.33 6.14 8.61
N GLN A 49 3.00 7.29 8.54
CA GLN A 49 4.46 7.33 8.58
C GLN A 49 5.01 6.75 9.90
N VAL A 50 4.24 6.86 10.99
CA VAL A 50 4.58 6.25 12.28
C VAL A 50 4.27 4.74 12.31
N ILE A 51 3.13 4.32 11.77
CA ILE A 51 2.66 2.92 11.86
C ILE A 51 3.36 2.00 10.85
N ARG A 52 3.60 2.48 9.62
CA ARG A 52 4.19 1.69 8.53
C ARG A 52 5.44 0.90 8.94
N PRO A 53 6.47 1.49 9.58
CA PRO A 53 7.67 0.74 9.95
C PRO A 53 7.43 -0.32 11.03
N LEU A 54 6.30 -0.29 11.73
CA LEU A 54 5.94 -1.27 12.76
C LEU A 54 5.21 -2.48 12.19
N LEU A 55 4.75 -2.40 10.94
CA LEU A 55 4.06 -3.53 10.30
C LEU A 55 5.04 -4.68 10.04
N PRO A 56 4.64 -5.93 10.34
CA PRO A 56 5.49 -7.08 10.08
C PRO A 56 5.73 -7.23 8.57
N VAL A 57 6.92 -7.72 8.21
CA VAL A 57 7.20 -8.12 6.84
C VAL A 57 6.33 -9.34 6.51
N PRO A 58 5.52 -9.30 5.43
CA PRO A 58 4.65 -10.41 5.08
C PRO A 58 5.43 -11.70 4.78
N ALA A 59 4.86 -12.85 5.14
CA ALA A 59 5.50 -14.15 4.98
C ALA A 59 5.82 -14.51 3.51
N TRP A 60 4.97 -14.09 2.57
CA TRP A 60 5.19 -14.28 1.12
C TRP A 60 6.43 -13.51 0.64
N LEU A 61 6.70 -12.33 1.20
CA LEU A 61 7.88 -11.52 0.88
C LEU A 61 9.16 -12.10 1.50
N GLN A 62 9.03 -12.85 2.59
CA GLN A 62 10.13 -13.56 3.26
C GLN A 62 10.47 -14.92 2.61
N GLY A 63 9.86 -15.28 1.48
CA GLY A 63 10.10 -16.56 0.81
C GLY A 63 9.51 -17.76 1.54
N ARG A 64 8.59 -17.55 2.49
CA ARG A 64 7.90 -18.63 3.24
C ARG A 64 6.70 -19.22 2.46
N GLY A 65 6.54 -18.84 1.20
CA GLY A 65 5.42 -19.24 0.34
C GLY A 65 4.16 -18.40 0.55
N GLY A 66 3.10 -18.71 -0.22
CA GLY A 66 1.83 -17.99 -0.22
C GLY A 66 1.69 -16.99 -1.37
N ARG A 67 0.44 -16.60 -1.66
CA ARG A 67 0.12 -15.61 -2.71
C ARG A 67 0.49 -14.20 -2.20
N PRO A 68 1.15 -13.35 -3.02
CA PRO A 68 1.39 -11.96 -2.63
C PRO A 68 0.09 -11.21 -2.36
N GLU A 69 0.09 -10.37 -1.33
CA GLU A 69 -1.07 -9.62 -0.87
C GLU A 69 -1.66 -8.73 -1.98
N GLY A 70 -2.98 -8.81 -2.16
CA GLY A 70 -3.72 -8.02 -3.15
C GLY A 70 -4.38 -6.76 -2.60
N TYR A 71 -4.26 -6.48 -1.31
CA TYR A 71 -4.85 -5.29 -0.69
C TYR A 71 -3.77 -4.40 -0.09
N CYS A 72 -4.01 -3.09 -0.14
CA CYS A 72 -3.17 -2.09 0.50
C CYS A 72 -3.19 -2.23 2.02
N HIS A 73 -2.02 -2.16 2.66
CA HIS A 73 -1.92 -2.20 4.14
C HIS A 73 -2.67 -1.06 4.81
N ARG A 74 -2.65 0.15 4.22
CA ARG A 74 -3.43 1.29 4.74
C ARG A 74 -4.92 0.99 4.76
N VAL A 75 -5.44 0.42 3.67
CA VAL A 75 -6.87 0.07 3.56
C VAL A 75 -7.25 -1.00 4.58
N MET A 76 -6.39 -2.00 4.80
CA MET A 76 -6.62 -2.99 5.85
C MET A 76 -6.69 -2.35 7.24
N LEU A 77 -5.77 -1.45 7.56
CA LEU A 77 -5.76 -0.76 8.85
C LEU A 77 -6.93 0.19 9.03
N ASP A 78 -7.34 0.90 7.99
CA ASP A 78 -8.55 1.74 8.01
C ASP A 78 -9.78 0.89 8.34
N ALA A 79 -9.92 -0.28 7.70
CA ALA A 79 -11.01 -1.20 8.00
C ALA A 79 -10.98 -1.67 9.46
N VAL A 80 -9.80 -2.00 10.00
CA VAL A 80 -9.65 -2.37 11.42
C VAL A 80 -10.02 -1.20 12.33
N ARG A 81 -9.51 0.02 12.07
CA ARG A 81 -9.83 1.22 12.88
C ARG A 81 -11.31 1.55 12.83
N TYR A 82 -11.93 1.44 11.66
CA TYR A 82 -13.36 1.64 11.50
C TYR A 82 -14.16 0.68 12.39
N VAL A 83 -13.83 -0.62 12.36
CA VAL A 83 -14.49 -1.64 13.20
C VAL A 83 -14.23 -1.38 14.69
N VAL A 84 -13.03 -0.94 15.08
CA VAL A 84 -12.72 -0.61 16.47
C VAL A 84 -13.50 0.61 16.96
N ASP A 85 -13.63 1.63 16.12
CA ASP A 85 -14.33 2.89 16.43
C ASP A 85 -15.86 2.71 16.46
N ASN A 86 -16.42 1.95 15.51
CA ASN A 86 -17.87 1.84 15.31
C ASN A 86 -18.47 0.54 15.85
N GLY A 87 -17.64 -0.48 16.10
CA GLY A 87 -18.04 -1.85 16.40
C GLY A 87 -18.49 -2.64 15.17
N VAL A 88 -18.97 -3.88 15.40
CA VAL A 88 -19.58 -4.73 14.36
C VAL A 88 -21.07 -4.44 14.24
N LYS A 89 -21.44 -3.16 14.15
CA LYS A 89 -22.83 -2.75 13.96
C LYS A 89 -23.16 -2.76 12.48
N TRP A 90 -24.12 -3.62 12.10
CA TRP A 90 -24.68 -3.61 10.75
C TRP A 90 -25.78 -2.54 10.72
N VAL A 91 -25.47 -1.40 10.10
CA VAL A 91 -26.31 -0.20 9.97
C VAL A 91 -26.56 0.53 11.30
N ASN A 92 -26.09 1.78 11.36
CA ASN A 92 -26.50 2.74 12.39
C ASN A 92 -27.87 3.29 11.98
N LEU A 93 -28.95 2.77 12.58
CA LEU A 93 -30.26 3.45 12.59
C LEU A 93 -30.28 4.49 13.70
#